data_AF-A0A2E0R4T8-F1
#
_entry.id   AF-A0A2E0R4T8-F1
#
_cell.length_a   1.000
_cell.length_b   1.000
_cell.length_c   1.000
_cell.angle_alpha   90.00
_cell.angle_beta   90.00
_cell.angle_gamma   90.00
#
_symmetry.space_group_name_H-M   'P 1'
#
loop_
_entity.id
_entity.type
_entity.pdbx_description
1 polymer ?
#
loop_
_entity_poly.entity_id
_entity_poly.type
_entity_poly.pdbx_seq_one_letter_code
_entity_poly.pdbx_strand_id
1 'polypeptide(L)'
;MSKFASGKHSFGYCDKTGFRYPTKDLVPEIVNQRPTGFLVGKDVVDPDQPQLQLGKVKVDDPRALRNPRPDRAMDESRQLFAFDPVGGGVTELGSRTVGLDIEAQSGTVTVTTS
;
A
#
# COMPACT_ATOMS: atom_id res chain seq x y z
N MET A 1 -45.66 -13.59 -28.54
CA MET A 1 -44.30 -14.00 -28.97
C MET A 1 -43.28 -13.44 -27.99
N SER A 2 -42.33 -14.23 -27.50
CA SER A 2 -41.23 -13.74 -26.67
C SER A 2 -40.21 -13.00 -27.55
N LYS A 3 -39.81 -11.80 -27.16
CA LYS A 3 -38.89 -10.93 -27.91
C LYS A 3 -37.42 -11.36 -27.80
N PHE A 4 -37.10 -12.26 -26.85
CA PHE A 4 -35.76 -12.71 -26.52
C PHE A 4 -35.74 -14.22 -26.21
N ALA A 5 -34.58 -14.85 -26.33
CA ALA A 5 -34.35 -16.24 -25.94
C ALA A 5 -34.38 -16.39 -24.41
N SER A 6 -34.73 -17.58 -23.89
CA SER A 6 -34.88 -17.80 -22.44
C SER A 6 -33.57 -17.73 -21.65
N GLY A 7 -32.41 -17.73 -22.33
CA GLY A 7 -31.10 -17.55 -21.70
C GLY A 7 -30.67 -18.67 -20.74
N LYS A 8 -31.40 -19.81 -20.67
CA LYS A 8 -31.19 -20.88 -19.69
C LYS A 8 -29.76 -21.46 -19.64
N HIS A 9 -29.07 -21.46 -20.79
CA HIS A 9 -27.69 -21.92 -20.93
C HIS A 9 -26.75 -20.83 -21.46
N SER A 10 -27.14 -19.57 -21.30
CA SER A 10 -26.27 -18.45 -21.67
C SER A 10 -25.10 -18.33 -20.70
N PHE A 11 -23.97 -17.89 -21.23
CA PHE A 11 -22.76 -17.62 -20.46
C PHE A 11 -22.23 -16.24 -20.82
N GLY A 12 -21.58 -15.61 -19.86
CA GLY A 12 -20.78 -14.41 -20.06
C GLY A 12 -19.37 -14.63 -19.53
N TYR A 13 -18.51 -13.66 -19.79
CA TYR A 13 -17.15 -13.63 -19.28
C TYR A 13 -17.08 -12.64 -18.13
N CYS A 14 -16.37 -13.01 -17.06
CA CYS A 14 -16.10 -12.12 -15.94
C CYS A 14 -15.10 -11.04 -16.38
N ASP A 15 -15.43 -9.77 -16.18
CA ASP A 15 -14.56 -8.65 -16.58
C ASP A 15 -13.27 -8.55 -15.74
N LYS A 16 -13.25 -9.17 -14.55
CA LYS A 16 -12.12 -9.14 -13.60
C LYS A 16 -11.10 -10.26 -13.87
N THR A 17 -11.58 -11.47 -14.12
CA THR A 17 -10.74 -12.68 -14.23
C THR A 17 -10.71 -13.27 -15.64
N GLY A 18 -11.64 -12.89 -16.53
CA GLY A 18 -11.78 -13.45 -17.88
C GLY A 18 -12.37 -14.86 -17.93
N PHE A 19 -12.70 -15.47 -16.79
CA PHE A 19 -13.30 -16.81 -16.76
C PHE A 19 -14.76 -16.80 -17.22
N ARG A 20 -15.21 -17.94 -17.76
CA ARG A 20 -16.58 -18.14 -18.22
C ARG A 20 -17.49 -18.49 -17.04
N TYR A 21 -18.58 -17.74 -16.89
CA TYR A 21 -19.63 -18.00 -15.90
C TYR A 21 -21.00 -18.11 -16.58
N PRO A 22 -21.95 -18.87 -16.01
CA PRO A 22 -23.35 -18.74 -16.38
C PRO A 22 -23.82 -17.29 -16.18
N THR A 23 -24.62 -16.74 -17.09
CA THR A 23 -25.05 -15.32 -17.01
C THR A 23 -25.79 -14.99 -15.70
N LYS A 24 -26.44 -15.98 -15.10
CA LYS A 24 -27.13 -15.86 -13.79
C LYS A 24 -26.18 -15.65 -12.60
N ASP A 25 -24.91 -16.02 -12.74
CA ASP A 25 -23.90 -15.98 -11.68
C ASP A 25 -22.98 -14.75 -11.83
N LEU A 26 -23.14 -13.97 -12.91
CA LEU A 26 -22.51 -12.68 -13.09
C LEU A 26 -23.30 -11.60 -12.34
N VAL A 27 -22.62 -10.89 -11.47
CA VAL A 27 -23.17 -9.81 -10.64
C VAL A 27 -22.42 -8.52 -10.91
N PRO A 28 -23.11 -7.35 -10.84
CA PRO A 28 -22.46 -6.07 -11.02
C PRO A 28 -21.48 -5.79 -9.87
N GLU A 29 -20.27 -5.37 -10.19
CA GLU A 29 -19.32 -4.87 -9.20
C GLU A 29 -19.79 -3.50 -8.69
N ILE A 30 -19.81 -3.33 -7.37
CA ILE A 30 -20.27 -2.11 -6.71
C ILE A 30 -19.09 -1.48 -5.98
N VAL A 31 -18.81 -0.21 -6.31
CA VAL A 31 -17.79 0.58 -5.63
C VAL A 31 -18.44 1.88 -5.17
N ASN A 32 -18.27 2.21 -3.89
CA ASN A 32 -18.89 3.41 -3.30
C ASN A 32 -20.41 3.40 -3.51
N GLN A 33 -21.07 2.27 -3.25
CA GLN A 33 -22.50 1.98 -3.50
C GLN A 33 -23.00 2.36 -4.90
N ARG A 34 -22.13 2.40 -5.91
CA ARG A 34 -22.48 2.67 -7.30
C ARG A 34 -22.01 1.51 -8.18
N PRO A 35 -22.83 1.07 -9.15
CA PRO A 35 -22.39 0.06 -10.10
C PRO A 35 -21.28 0.64 -10.98
N THR A 36 -20.19 -0.09 -11.12
CA THR A 36 -19.04 0.33 -11.96
C THR A 36 -19.28 0.07 -13.45
N GLY A 37 -20.25 -0.78 -13.78
CA GLY A 37 -20.52 -1.25 -15.13
C GLY A 37 -19.87 -2.60 -15.45
N PHE A 38 -18.98 -3.10 -14.57
CA PHE A 38 -18.40 -4.43 -14.71
C PHE A 38 -19.34 -5.52 -14.21
N LEU A 39 -19.33 -6.66 -14.89
CA LEU A 39 -19.98 -7.90 -14.49
C LEU A 39 -18.92 -8.91 -14.06
N VAL A 40 -18.99 -9.29 -12.79
CA VAL A 40 -17.98 -10.10 -12.11
C VAL A 40 -18.64 -11.37 -11.60
N GLY A 41 -17.90 -12.48 -11.58
CA GLY A 41 -18.39 -13.74 -11.01
C GLY A 41 -18.73 -13.58 -9.52
N LYS A 42 -19.83 -14.18 -9.07
CA LYS A 42 -20.30 -14.10 -7.67
C LYS A 42 -19.27 -14.57 -6.62
N ASP A 43 -18.32 -15.40 -7.02
CA ASP A 43 -17.22 -15.94 -6.23
C ASP A 43 -16.03 -14.97 -6.10
N VAL A 44 -15.85 -14.07 -7.08
CA VAL A 44 -14.71 -13.14 -7.16
C VAL A 44 -15.10 -11.67 -6.99
N VAL A 45 -16.39 -11.38 -6.83
CA VAL A 45 -16.94 -10.05 -6.54
C VAL A 45 -16.45 -9.58 -5.17
N ASP A 46 -15.89 -8.38 -5.10
CA ASP A 46 -15.49 -7.81 -3.80
C ASP A 46 -16.71 -7.15 -3.14
N PRO A 47 -16.99 -7.42 -1.86
CA PRO A 47 -18.04 -6.71 -1.15
C PRO A 47 -17.69 -5.23 -1.00
N ASP A 48 -18.64 -4.33 -1.27
CA ASP A 48 -18.44 -2.89 -1.10
C ASP A 48 -18.10 -2.58 0.36
N GLN A 49 -16.86 -2.16 0.59
CA GLN A 49 -16.36 -1.87 1.93
C GLN A 49 -16.79 -0.47 2.37
N PRO A 50 -17.10 -0.25 3.66
CA PRO A 50 -17.50 1.07 4.15
C PRO A 50 -16.42 2.13 3.93
N GLN A 51 -15.14 1.75 3.86
CA GLN A 51 -14.01 2.63 3.57
C GLN A 51 -14.08 3.25 2.16
N LEU A 52 -14.76 2.61 1.21
CA LEU A 52 -14.89 3.10 -0.17
C LEU A 52 -15.97 4.18 -0.31
N GLN A 53 -16.72 4.47 0.75
CA GLN A 53 -17.81 5.46 0.77
C GLN A 53 -17.31 6.91 0.88
N LEU A 54 -16.27 7.23 0.10
CA LEU A 54 -15.62 8.54 0.08
C LEU A 54 -16.61 9.63 -0.34
N GLY A 55 -16.60 10.75 0.37
CA GLY A 55 -17.41 11.94 0.08
C GLY A 55 -18.90 11.83 0.44
N LYS A 56 -19.36 10.69 0.99
CA LYS A 56 -20.77 10.52 1.42
C LYS A 56 -21.05 11.02 2.82
N VAL A 57 -20.10 10.81 3.72
CA VAL A 57 -20.18 11.35 5.07
C VAL A 57 -19.55 12.73 5.04
N LYS A 58 -20.28 13.75 5.49
CA LYS A 58 -19.70 15.05 5.83
C LYS A 58 -18.84 14.84 7.08
N VAL A 59 -17.58 14.51 6.86
CA VAL A 59 -16.58 14.50 7.92
C VAL A 59 -16.08 15.93 8.03
N ASP A 60 -16.61 16.64 9.02
CA ASP A 60 -15.94 17.83 9.54
C ASP A 60 -14.83 17.30 10.45
N ASP A 61 -13.56 17.47 10.06
CA ASP A 61 -12.42 17.10 10.89
C ASP A 61 -11.90 18.34 11.62
N PRO A 62 -12.44 18.65 12.82
CA PRO A 62 -12.06 19.85 13.57
C PRO A 62 -10.61 19.80 14.08
N ARG A 63 -9.86 18.71 13.84
CA ARG A 63 -8.44 18.63 14.22
C ARG A 63 -7.52 19.35 13.25
N ALA A 64 -7.97 19.66 12.03
CA ALA A 64 -7.19 20.45 11.10
C ALA A 64 -7.05 21.89 11.60
N LEU A 65 -5.87 22.24 12.10
CA LEU A 65 -5.57 23.62 12.50
C LEU A 65 -5.61 24.53 11.27
N ARG A 66 -6.34 25.66 11.35
CA ARG A 66 -6.28 26.70 10.32
C ARG A 66 -4.89 27.33 10.34
N ASN A 67 -4.11 27.10 9.29
CA ASN A 67 -2.69 27.47 9.18
C ASN A 67 -1.81 26.71 10.19
N PRO A 68 -1.63 25.38 10.03
CA PRO A 68 -0.71 24.65 10.88
C PRO A 68 0.69 25.25 10.66
N ARG A 69 1.39 25.56 11.75
CA ARG A 69 2.77 26.04 11.62
C ARG A 69 3.62 24.93 10.99
N PRO A 70 4.62 25.28 10.16
CA PRO A 70 5.52 24.29 9.57
C PRO A 70 6.11 23.40 10.65
N ASP A 71 6.07 22.09 10.42
CA ASP A 71 6.69 21.13 11.31
C ASP A 71 8.19 21.37 11.38
N ARG A 72 8.70 21.58 12.60
CA ARG A 72 10.14 21.79 12.86
C ARG A 72 10.87 20.47 13.07
N ALA A 73 10.16 19.37 13.31
CA ALA A 73 10.73 18.07 13.62
C ALA A 73 11.02 17.22 12.37
N MET A 74 10.87 17.80 11.16
CA MET A 74 11.09 17.04 9.92
C MET A 74 12.51 16.48 9.79
N ASP A 75 13.53 17.21 10.26
CA ASP A 75 14.91 16.71 10.23
C ASP A 75 15.10 15.58 11.25
N GLU A 76 14.59 15.73 12.46
CA GLU A 76 14.62 14.71 13.52
C GLU A 76 13.85 13.44 13.10
N SER A 77 12.68 13.58 12.50
CA SER A 77 11.87 12.45 12.00
C SER A 77 12.54 11.70 10.84
N ARG A 78 13.47 12.33 10.13
CA ARG A 78 14.22 11.71 9.03
C ARG A 78 15.56 11.14 9.48
N GLN A 79 15.92 11.27 10.76
CA GLN A 79 17.13 10.65 11.29
C GLN A 79 16.98 9.13 11.24
N LEU A 80 18.02 8.48 10.74
CA LEU A 80 18.12 7.04 10.74
C LEU A 80 18.81 6.63 12.05
N PHE A 81 18.21 5.70 12.78
CA PHE A 81 18.75 5.17 14.03
C PHE A 81 19.24 3.74 13.82
N ALA A 82 20.41 3.42 14.38
CA ALA A 82 20.95 2.07 14.47
C ALA A 82 21.67 1.89 15.81
N PHE A 83 21.52 0.71 16.43
CA PHE A 83 22.31 0.31 17.58
C PHE A 83 23.58 -0.38 17.07
N ASP A 84 24.76 0.17 17.37
CA ASP A 84 26.09 -0.30 16.91
C ASP A 84 26.12 -0.67 15.41
N PRO A 85 25.93 0.29 14.48
CA PRO A 85 25.88 0.00 13.06
C PRO A 85 27.20 -0.59 12.57
N VAL A 86 27.17 -1.83 12.08
CA VAL A 86 28.33 -2.48 11.44
C VAL A 86 28.19 -2.37 9.93
N GLY A 87 29.13 -1.68 9.28
CA GLY A 87 29.11 -1.44 7.84
C GLY A 87 28.63 -0.04 7.46
N GLY A 88 29.52 0.95 7.58
CA GLY A 88 29.42 2.19 6.83
C GLY A 88 29.69 1.92 5.35
N GLY A 89 28.88 2.48 4.47
CA GLY A 89 28.91 2.25 3.03
C GLY A 89 30.31 2.28 2.40
N VAL A 90 30.59 1.30 1.52
CA VAL A 90 31.78 1.29 0.66
C VAL A 90 31.75 2.52 -0.26
N THR A 91 32.64 3.47 0.01
CA THR A 91 32.73 4.76 -0.70
C THR A 91 33.23 4.61 -2.15
N GLU A 92 33.84 3.48 -2.52
CA GLU A 92 34.27 3.20 -3.90
C GLU A 92 33.13 2.78 -4.85
N LEU A 93 31.97 2.34 -4.34
CA LEU A 93 30.83 1.86 -5.14
C LEU A 93 29.51 2.60 -4.87
N GLY A 94 29.58 3.79 -4.24
CA GLY A 94 28.45 4.71 -4.15
C GLY A 94 27.51 4.51 -2.96
N SER A 95 27.98 3.90 -1.86
CA SER A 95 27.17 3.84 -0.65
C SER A 95 27.38 5.10 0.20
N ARG A 96 26.37 5.97 0.23
CA ARG A 96 26.33 7.15 1.11
C ARG A 96 26.16 6.67 2.55
N THR A 97 27.17 6.84 3.41
CA THR A 97 26.95 6.74 4.85
C THR A 97 25.94 7.81 5.22
N VAL A 98 24.77 7.38 5.70
CA VAL A 98 23.65 8.24 6.07
C VAL A 98 23.88 8.89 7.45
N GLY A 99 25.12 9.31 7.73
CA GLY A 99 25.54 9.86 9.02
C GLY A 99 25.69 8.83 10.14
N LEU A 100 25.78 7.54 9.81
CA LEU A 100 26.04 6.45 10.74
C LEU A 100 27.49 5.97 10.57
N ASP A 101 28.41 6.68 11.22
CA ASP A 101 29.85 6.42 11.12
C ASP A 101 30.33 5.57 12.31
N ILE A 102 31.28 4.67 12.05
CA ILE A 102 31.91 3.82 13.07
C ILE A 102 33.17 4.53 13.57
N GLU A 103 33.26 4.76 14.88
CA GLU A 103 34.50 5.19 15.53
C GLU A 103 35.21 3.97 16.15
N ALA A 104 36.42 3.66 15.67
CA ALA A 104 37.24 2.58 16.19
C ALA A 104 38.54 3.14 16.79
N GLN A 105 38.86 2.75 18.02
CA GLN A 105 40.13 3.07 18.67
C GLN A 105 41.07 1.87 18.59
N SER A 106 42.19 2.01 17.87
CA SER A 106 43.25 1.01 17.83
C SER A 106 44.45 1.47 18.66
N GLY A 107 44.95 0.61 19.55
CA GLY A 107 46.18 0.83 20.33
C GLY A 107 47.22 -0.27 20.10
N THR A 108 48.49 0.01 20.41
CA THR A 108 49.58 -0.98 20.34
C THR A 108 49.98 -1.43 21.75
N VAL A 109 50.07 -2.73 21.97
CA VAL A 109 50.50 -3.30 23.26
C VAL A 109 51.87 -3.96 23.07
N THR A 110 52.85 -3.58 23.89
CA THR A 110 54.17 -4.21 23.90
C THR A 110 54.18 -5.35 24.91
N VAL A 111 54.41 -6.58 24.45
CA VAL A 111 54.52 -7.76 25.31
C VAL A 111 55.98 -8.01 25.62
N THR A 112 56.36 -7.94 26.90
CA THR A 112 57.67 -8.36 27.40
C THR A 112 57.55 -9.71 28.07
N THR A 113 58.26 -10.71 27.54
CA THR A 113 58.38 -12.05 28.13
C THR A 113 59.68 -12.14 28.91
N SER A 114 59.61 -12.66 30.14
CA SER A 114 60.75 -12.96 31.02
C SER A 114 61.53 -14.19 30.57
#